data_AF-A0A182YTI7-F1
#
_entry.id   AF-A0A182YTI7-F1
#
_cell.length_a   1.000
_cell.length_b   1.000
_cell.length_c   1.000
_cell.angle_alpha   90.00
_cell.angle_beta   90.00
_cell.angle_gamma   90.00
#
_symmetry.space_group_name_H-M   'P 1'
#
loop_
_entity.id
_entity.type
_entity.pdbx_description
1 polymer ?
#
loop_
_entity_poly.entity_id
_entity_poly.type
_entity_poly.pdbx_seq_one_letter_code
_entity_poly.pdbx_strand_id
1 'polypeptide(L)'
;MKLQYLLSSLKGDAALQFEHVPLDDKSYAPTWQALLNRYDDDKLLKREYFKALVQLEPMNAATAVELTRIVNETRRLVQGMERLEEPTKHWNTPLTILVMYKLEKNTLMAWEQFSAEQSNDSYDKLLEFCEKRIRILNSTALHQTNVIETRAATRSTYQRGRFTSQEQQMAKGR
;
A
#
# COMPACT_ATOMS: atom_id res chain seq x y z
N MET A 1 -34.98 17.19 -8.93
CA MET A 1 -33.96 17.32 -7.86
C MET A 1 -33.18 16.02 -7.60
N LYS A 2 -33.85 14.88 -7.34
CA LYS A 2 -33.16 13.60 -7.04
C LYS A 2 -32.26 13.08 -8.18
N LEU A 3 -32.75 13.13 -9.43
CA LEU A 3 -32.00 12.69 -10.61
C LEU A 3 -30.75 13.54 -10.87
N GLN A 4 -30.85 14.86 -10.74
CA GLN A 4 -29.72 15.76 -10.91
C GLN A 4 -28.61 15.49 -9.88
N TYR A 5 -28.98 15.23 -8.62
CA TYR A 5 -28.02 14.85 -7.59
C TYR A 5 -27.34 13.51 -7.89
N LEU A 6 -28.11 12.50 -8.31
CA LEU A 6 -27.60 11.20 -8.72
C LEU A 6 -26.56 11.34 -9.85
N LEU A 7 -26.92 12.02 -10.94
CA LEU A 7 -26.03 12.22 -12.09
C LEU A 7 -24.76 12.99 -11.71
N SER A 8 -24.87 14.03 -10.87
CA SER A 8 -23.71 14.79 -10.38
C SER A 8 -22.79 13.98 -9.44
N SER A 9 -23.29 12.88 -8.87
CA SER A 9 -22.53 11.99 -8.00
C SER A 9 -21.79 10.88 -8.76
N LEU A 10 -22.16 10.62 -10.02
CA LEU A 10 -21.49 9.65 -10.87
C LEU A 10 -20.11 10.17 -11.31
N LYS A 11 -19.14 9.27 -11.46
CA LYS A 11 -17.77 9.59 -11.89
C LYS A 11 -17.28 8.60 -12.94
N GLY A 12 -16.35 9.03 -13.79
CA GLY A 12 -15.71 8.19 -14.81
C GLY A 12 -16.73 7.60 -15.80
N ASP A 13 -16.59 6.31 -16.10
CA ASP A 13 -17.43 5.60 -17.08
C ASP A 13 -18.93 5.64 -16.75
N ALA A 14 -19.29 5.66 -15.47
CA ALA A 14 -20.67 5.77 -15.05
C ALA A 14 -21.27 7.13 -15.43
N ALA A 15 -20.50 8.22 -15.33
CA ALA A 15 -20.99 9.55 -15.72
C ALA A 15 -21.21 9.66 -17.24
N LEU A 16 -20.27 9.13 -18.03
CA LEU A 16 -20.35 9.15 -19.51
C LEU A 16 -21.59 8.42 -20.04
N GLN A 17 -21.99 7.31 -19.41
CA GLN A 17 -23.15 6.54 -19.86
C GLN A 17 -24.47 7.32 -19.72
N PHE A 18 -24.58 8.20 -18.72
CA PHE A 18 -25.83 8.88 -18.38
C PHE A 18 -25.81 10.39 -18.66
N GLU A 19 -24.80 10.89 -19.39
CA GLU A 19 -24.63 12.31 -19.71
C GLU A 19 -25.82 12.90 -20.51
N HIS A 20 -26.49 12.05 -21.30
CA HIS A 20 -27.63 12.45 -22.15
C HIS A 20 -29.00 12.13 -21.55
N VAL A 21 -29.08 11.69 -20.28
CA VAL A 21 -30.37 11.38 -19.64
C VAL A 21 -31.16 12.69 -19.42
N PRO A 22 -32.41 12.79 -19.93
CA PRO A 22 -33.23 13.96 -19.68
C PRO A 22 -33.57 14.09 -18.19
N LEU A 23 -33.49 15.32 -17.68
CA LEU A 23 -33.80 15.64 -16.28
C LEU A 23 -35.32 15.69 -16.05
N ASP A 24 -35.98 14.53 -16.12
CA ASP A 24 -37.40 14.39 -15.79
C ASP A 24 -37.62 13.38 -14.65
N ASP A 25 -38.80 13.44 -14.02
CA ASP A 25 -39.15 12.54 -12.91
C ASP A 25 -39.40 11.09 -13.38
N LYS A 26 -39.62 10.88 -14.69
CA LYS A 26 -39.87 9.55 -15.27
C LYS A 26 -38.57 8.78 -15.52
N SER A 27 -37.45 9.48 -15.67
CA SER A 27 -36.14 8.93 -16.01
C SER A 27 -35.37 8.46 -14.78
N TYR A 28 -35.74 8.91 -13.58
CA TYR A 28 -35.03 8.51 -12.36
C TYR A 28 -35.01 6.99 -12.13
N ALA A 29 -36.17 6.34 -12.15
CA ALA A 29 -36.26 4.91 -11.88
C ALA A 29 -35.53 4.05 -12.93
N PRO A 30 -35.70 4.30 -14.26
CA PRO A 30 -34.90 3.62 -15.29
C PRO A 30 -33.38 3.85 -15.15
N THR A 31 -32.93 5.07 -14.88
CA THR A 31 -31.50 5.38 -14.69
C THR A 31 -30.94 4.68 -13.47
N TRP A 32 -31.67 4.69 -12.34
CA TRP A 32 -31.27 3.97 -11.14
C TRP A 32 -31.20 2.46 -11.38
N GLN A 33 -32.20 1.87 -12.05
CA GLN A 33 -32.19 0.45 -12.37
C GLN A 33 -31.06 0.09 -13.34
N ALA A 34 -30.75 0.95 -14.32
CA ALA A 34 -29.64 0.73 -15.23
C ALA A 34 -28.27 0.81 -14.52
N LEU A 35 -28.14 1.69 -13.52
CA LEU A 35 -26.97 1.73 -12.63
C LEU A 35 -26.84 0.44 -11.82
N LEU A 36 -27.93 -0.01 -11.18
CA LEU A 36 -27.93 -1.27 -10.43
C LEU A 36 -27.57 -2.44 -11.34
N ASN A 37 -28.27 -2.61 -12.46
CA ASN A 37 -28.02 -3.73 -13.39
C ASN A 37 -26.57 -3.81 -13.89
N ARG A 38 -25.85 -2.68 -13.94
CA ARG A 38 -24.49 -2.62 -14.46
C ARG A 38 -23.42 -2.66 -13.37
N TYR A 39 -23.68 -2.06 -12.21
CA TYR A 39 -22.68 -1.85 -11.17
C TYR A 39 -22.98 -2.56 -9.85
N ASP A 40 -24.20 -3.05 -9.66
CA ASP A 40 -24.63 -3.88 -8.53
C ASP A 40 -24.34 -5.37 -8.81
N ASP A 41 -23.08 -5.66 -9.15
CA ASP A 41 -22.59 -7.04 -9.29
C ASP A 41 -21.76 -7.41 -8.06
N ASP A 42 -22.46 -7.80 -6.99
CA ASP A 42 -21.85 -8.28 -5.75
C ASP A 42 -20.84 -9.40 -6.00
N LYS A 43 -21.12 -10.27 -6.98
CA LYS A 43 -20.23 -11.38 -7.32
C LYS A 43 -18.91 -10.86 -7.91
N LEU A 44 -18.95 -9.86 -8.79
CA LEU A 44 -17.76 -9.21 -9.30
C LEU A 44 -17.02 -8.47 -8.18
N LEU A 45 -17.75 -7.74 -7.32
CA LEU A 45 -17.14 -6.96 -6.25
C LEU A 45 -16.44 -7.85 -5.21
N LYS A 46 -17.06 -8.97 -4.82
CA LYS A 46 -16.44 -10.02 -3.99
C LYS A 46 -15.13 -10.53 -4.61
N ARG A 47 -15.13 -10.80 -5.91
CA ARG A 47 -13.94 -11.25 -6.65
C ARG A 47 -12.84 -10.20 -6.64
N GLU A 48 -13.18 -8.92 -6.83
CA GLU A 48 -12.21 -7.83 -6.79
C GLU A 48 -11.62 -7.65 -5.37
N TYR A 49 -12.42 -7.74 -4.31
CA TYR A 49 -11.91 -7.72 -2.94
C TYR A 49 -10.94 -8.88 -2.67
N PHE A 50 -11.31 -10.10 -3.07
CA PHE A 50 -10.45 -11.27 -2.88
C PHE A 50 -9.17 -11.18 -3.71
N LYS A 51 -9.29 -10.76 -4.97
CA LYS A 51 -8.15 -10.54 -5.87
C LYS A 51 -7.20 -9.48 -5.30
N ALA A 52 -7.73 -8.36 -4.81
CA ALA A 52 -6.92 -7.31 -4.18
C ALA A 52 -6.20 -7.83 -2.93
N LEU A 53 -6.83 -8.72 -2.15
CA LEU A 53 -6.19 -9.32 -0.98
C LEU A 53 -5.03 -10.24 -1.38
N VAL A 54 -5.25 -11.08 -2.40
CA VAL A 54 -4.22 -11.99 -2.94
C VAL A 54 -3.08 -11.20 -3.59
N GLN A 55 -3.39 -10.12 -4.30
CA GLN A 55 -2.42 -9.27 -5.00
C GLN A 55 -1.82 -8.18 -4.11
N LEU A 56 -2.18 -8.12 -2.83
CA LEU A 56 -1.60 -7.17 -1.89
C LEU A 56 -0.07 -7.34 -1.90
N GLU A 57 0.65 -6.26 -2.19
CA GLU A 57 2.11 -6.28 -2.23
C GLU A 57 2.68 -6.66 -0.85
N PRO A 58 3.59 -7.64 -0.75
CA PRO A 58 4.28 -7.98 0.50
C PRO A 58 5.10 -6.81 1.07
N MET A 59 5.53 -6.94 2.31
CA MET A 59 6.48 -6.03 2.93
C MET A 59 7.88 -6.21 2.33
N ASN A 60 8.54 -5.11 2.01
CA ASN A 60 9.93 -5.10 1.53
C ASN A 60 10.92 -5.00 2.69
N ALA A 61 10.51 -4.38 3.79
CA ALA A 61 11.32 -4.16 4.97
C ALA A 61 10.49 -4.30 6.26
N ALA A 62 11.15 -4.71 7.35
CA ALA A 62 10.57 -4.87 8.67
C ALA A 62 10.30 -3.50 9.34
N THR A 63 9.43 -2.68 8.74
CA THR A 63 9.13 -1.31 9.19
C THR A 63 7.70 -1.19 9.69
N ALA A 64 7.48 -0.30 10.65
CA ALA A 64 6.14 -0.03 11.17
C ALA A 64 5.20 0.47 10.07
N VAL A 65 5.69 1.32 9.15
CA VAL A 65 4.91 1.89 8.05
C VAL A 65 4.37 0.81 7.12
N GLU A 66 5.23 -0.11 6.68
CA GLU A 66 4.79 -1.18 5.78
C GLU A 66 3.85 -2.18 6.48
N LEU A 67 4.12 -2.52 7.74
CA LEU A 67 3.24 -3.42 8.50
C LEU A 67 1.86 -2.79 8.74
N THR A 68 1.80 -1.49 9.05
CA THR A 68 0.55 -0.74 9.14
C THR A 68 -0.22 -0.74 7.81
N ARG A 69 0.48 -0.61 6.66
CA ARG A 69 -0.15 -0.72 5.34
C ARG A 69 -0.82 -2.08 5.16
N ILE A 70 -0.11 -3.17 5.45
CA ILE A 70 -0.66 -4.53 5.33
C ILE A 70 -1.89 -4.70 6.21
N VAL A 71 -1.81 -4.34 7.49
CA VAL A 71 -2.93 -4.47 8.46
C VAL A 71 -4.16 -3.68 8.01
N ASN A 72 -3.98 -2.40 7.65
CA ASN A 72 -5.08 -1.53 7.25
C ASN A 72 -5.73 -2.02 5.95
N GLU A 73 -4.92 -2.39 4.96
CA GLU A 73 -5.44 -2.83 3.67
C GLU A 73 -6.17 -4.17 3.80
N THR A 74 -5.60 -5.12 4.55
CA THR A 74 -6.25 -6.40 4.82
C THR A 74 -7.59 -6.20 5.53
N ARG A 75 -7.64 -5.39 6.60
CA ARG A 75 -8.90 -5.08 7.30
C ARG A 75 -9.93 -4.46 6.36
N ARG A 76 -9.51 -3.48 5.53
CA ARG A 76 -10.40 -2.82 4.56
C ARG A 76 -11.03 -3.83 3.61
N LEU A 77 -10.23 -4.75 3.07
CA LEU A 77 -10.70 -5.75 2.11
C LEU A 77 -11.62 -6.79 2.77
N VAL A 78 -11.27 -7.29 3.96
CA VAL A 78 -12.11 -8.24 4.72
C VAL A 78 -13.43 -7.61 5.14
N GLN A 79 -13.44 -6.37 5.62
CA GLN A 79 -14.67 -5.64 5.94
C GLN A 79 -15.54 -5.38 4.69
N GLY A 80 -14.91 -5.18 3.53
CA GLY A 80 -15.61 -5.10 2.24
C GLY A 80 -16.35 -6.39 1.92
N MET A 81 -15.69 -7.54 2.09
CA MET A 81 -16.30 -8.86 1.90
C MET A 81 -17.42 -9.14 2.93
N GLU A 82 -17.25 -8.75 4.19
CA GLU A 82 -18.29 -8.87 5.22
C GLU A 82 -19.57 -8.12 4.89
N ARG A 83 -19.45 -6.91 4.31
CA ARG A 83 -20.61 -6.13 3.87
C ARG A 83 -21.37 -6.77 2.72
N LEU A 84 -20.71 -7.63 1.95
CA LEU A 84 -21.29 -8.42 0.87
C LEU A 84 -21.72 -9.83 1.37
N GLU A 85 -21.88 -9.98 2.69
CA GLU A 85 -22.36 -11.19 3.36
C GLU A 85 -21.47 -12.43 3.13
N GLU A 86 -20.18 -12.25 2.84
CA GLU A 86 -19.24 -13.37 2.80
C GLU A 86 -18.94 -13.90 4.22
N PRO A 87 -18.77 -15.22 4.40
CA PRO A 87 -18.55 -15.86 5.69
C PRO A 87 -17.10 -15.70 6.20
N THR A 88 -16.56 -14.47 6.22
CA THR A 88 -15.17 -14.17 6.64
C THR A 88 -14.83 -14.67 8.04
N LYS A 89 -15.81 -14.74 8.94
CA LYS A 89 -15.66 -15.26 10.32
C LYS A 89 -15.19 -16.72 10.36
N HIS A 90 -15.44 -17.47 9.29
CA HIS A 90 -15.03 -18.88 9.17
C HIS A 90 -13.71 -19.05 8.42
N TRP A 91 -13.09 -17.95 7.97
CA TRP A 91 -11.90 -17.96 7.13
C TRP A 91 -10.60 -17.73 7.91
N ASN A 92 -10.55 -18.17 9.17
CA ASN A 92 -9.38 -17.96 10.03
C ASN A 92 -8.08 -18.44 9.38
N THR A 93 -7.96 -19.73 9.05
CA THR A 93 -6.77 -20.28 8.39
C THR A 93 -6.43 -19.61 7.06
N PRO A 94 -7.34 -19.52 6.05
CA PRO A 94 -6.98 -18.91 4.77
C PRO A 94 -6.60 -17.42 4.90
N LEU A 95 -7.29 -16.64 5.74
CA LEU A 95 -6.93 -15.23 5.97
C LEU A 95 -5.58 -15.09 6.68
N THR A 96 -5.33 -15.95 7.69
CA THR A 96 -4.04 -15.97 8.41
C THR A 96 -2.89 -16.25 7.46
N ILE A 97 -3.01 -17.31 6.65
CA ILE A 97 -2.00 -17.70 5.66
C ILE A 97 -1.78 -16.58 4.62
N LEU A 98 -2.85 -15.97 4.09
CA LEU A 98 -2.75 -14.89 3.12
C LEU A 98 -1.97 -13.69 3.68
N VAL A 99 -2.25 -13.30 4.93
CA VAL A 99 -1.52 -12.21 5.59
C VAL A 99 -0.07 -12.62 5.86
N MET A 100 0.20 -13.85 6.32
CA MET A 100 1.56 -14.35 6.55
C MET A 100 2.44 -14.26 5.31
N TYR A 101 1.89 -14.55 4.12
CA TYR A 101 2.61 -14.37 2.85
C TYR A 101 2.95 -12.91 2.52
N LYS A 102 2.34 -11.93 3.20
CA LYS A 102 2.64 -10.51 3.04
C LYS A 102 3.66 -10.00 4.05
N LEU A 103 3.98 -10.78 5.08
CA LEU A 103 4.94 -10.42 6.10
C LEU A 103 6.36 -10.72 5.62
N GLU A 104 7.30 -9.87 5.99
CA GLU A 104 8.71 -10.15 5.80
C GLU A 104 9.21 -11.18 6.83
N LYS A 105 10.34 -11.83 6.52
CA LYS A 105 10.89 -12.96 7.28
C LYS A 105 10.96 -12.74 8.80
N ASN A 106 11.37 -11.56 9.25
CA ASN A 106 11.57 -11.29 10.68
C ASN A 106 10.24 -11.20 11.44
N THR A 107 9.24 -10.51 10.88
CA THR A 107 7.91 -10.46 11.48
C THR A 107 7.18 -11.79 11.37
N LEU A 108 7.35 -12.53 10.26
CA LEU A 108 6.82 -13.89 10.13
C LEU A 108 7.39 -14.82 11.20
N MET A 109 8.70 -14.83 11.41
CA MET A 109 9.34 -15.64 12.45
C MET A 109 8.87 -15.26 13.86
N ALA A 110 8.71 -13.96 14.14
CA ALA A 110 8.18 -13.50 15.41
C ALA A 110 6.71 -13.89 15.63
N TRP A 111 5.92 -13.94 14.55
CA TRP A 111 4.55 -14.45 14.59
C TRP A 111 4.53 -15.94 14.92
N GLU A 112 5.31 -16.76 14.19
CA GLU A 112 5.40 -18.20 14.42
C GLU A 112 5.81 -18.53 15.86
N GLN A 113 6.75 -17.77 16.42
CA GLN A 113 7.14 -17.92 17.82
C GLN A 113 6.00 -17.56 18.79
N PHE A 114 5.22 -16.52 18.48
CA PHE A 114 4.07 -16.11 19.28
C PHE A 114 2.88 -17.09 19.17
N SER A 115 2.69 -17.73 18.01
CA SER A 115 1.61 -18.67 17.76
C SER A 115 1.96 -20.13 18.06
N ALA A 116 3.22 -20.46 18.39
CA ALA A 116 3.69 -21.83 18.57
C ALA A 116 2.86 -22.69 19.54
N GLU A 117 2.30 -22.08 20.58
CA GLU A 117 1.47 -22.79 21.58
C GLU A 117 -0.02 -22.84 21.21
N GLN A 118 -0.41 -22.22 20.10
CA GLN A 118 -1.80 -22.17 19.66
C GLN A 118 -2.12 -23.37 18.78
N SER A 119 -3.25 -24.02 19.04
CA SER A 119 -3.66 -25.22 18.30
C SER A 119 -4.32 -24.93 16.95
N ASN A 120 -4.81 -23.71 16.74
CA ASN A 120 -5.54 -23.30 15.53
C ASN A 120 -5.13 -21.89 15.11
N ASP A 121 -5.17 -21.63 13.80
CA ASP A 121 -5.00 -20.28 13.25
C ASP A 121 -6.12 -19.35 13.70
N SER A 122 -5.76 -18.10 13.92
CA SER A 122 -6.72 -17.04 14.23
C SER A 122 -6.30 -15.75 13.56
N TYR A 123 -7.13 -15.32 12.61
CA TYR A 123 -6.92 -14.08 11.88
C TYR A 123 -6.92 -12.87 12.82
N ASP A 124 -7.86 -12.84 13.77
CA ASP A 124 -7.96 -11.75 14.74
C ASP A 124 -6.72 -11.65 15.63
N LYS A 125 -6.19 -12.79 16.11
CA LYS A 125 -4.94 -12.80 16.89
C LYS A 125 -3.73 -12.39 16.06
N LEU A 126 -3.68 -12.76 14.78
CA LEU A 126 -2.62 -12.31 13.88
C LEU A 126 -2.65 -10.78 13.74
N LEU A 127 -3.83 -10.19 13.53
CA LEU A 127 -3.97 -8.74 13.47
C LEU A 127 -3.60 -8.07 14.80
N GLU A 128 -4.00 -8.64 15.94
CA GLU A 128 -3.62 -8.12 17.26
C GLU A 128 -2.10 -8.17 17.46
N PHE A 129 -1.45 -9.26 17.04
CA PHE A 129 0.00 -9.38 17.03
C PHE A 129 0.64 -8.31 16.15
N CYS A 130 0.16 -8.11 14.92
CA CYS A 130 0.71 -7.10 14.02
C CYS A 130 0.61 -5.69 14.62
N GLU A 131 -0.51 -5.34 15.28
CA GLU A 131 -0.67 -4.06 15.99
C GLU A 131 0.36 -3.90 17.13
N LYS A 132 0.58 -4.96 17.91
CA LYS A 132 1.63 -4.97 18.95
C LYS A 132 3.01 -4.80 18.33
N ARG A 133 3.28 -5.50 17.23
CA ARG A 133 4.55 -5.43 16.49
C ARG A 133 4.80 -4.03 15.92
N ILE A 134 3.79 -3.36 15.38
CA ILE A 134 3.88 -1.96 14.93
C ILE A 134 4.33 -1.04 16.07
N ARG A 135 3.73 -1.18 17.27
CA ARG A 135 4.12 -0.40 18.45
C ARG A 135 5.56 -0.67 18.87
N ILE A 136 5.99 -1.93 18.84
CA ILE A 136 7.38 -2.32 19.13
C ILE A 136 8.33 -1.69 18.13
N LEU A 137 8.05 -1.79 16.82
CA LEU A 137 8.89 -1.23 15.76
C LEU A 137 9.02 0.29 15.91
N ASN A 138 7.93 1.00 16.18
CA ASN A 138 7.94 2.43 16.45
C ASN A 138 8.79 2.77 17.68
N SER A 139 8.64 2.03 18.79
CA SER A 139 9.43 2.23 20.00
C SER A 139 10.93 2.00 19.76
N THR A 140 11.29 0.90 19.07
CA THR A 140 12.69 0.59 18.76
C THR A 140 13.33 1.60 17.81
N ALA A 141 12.56 2.20 16.89
CA ALA A 141 13.05 3.24 16.01
C ALA A 141 13.46 4.52 16.77
N LEU A 142 12.82 4.82 17.91
CA LEU A 142 13.23 5.95 18.77
C LEU A 142 14.62 5.74 19.40
N HIS A 143 15.02 4.48 19.60
CA HIS A 143 16.30 4.11 20.19
C HIS A 143 17.40 3.89 19.15
N GLN A 144 17.07 3.88 17.85
CA GLN A 144 18.04 3.97 16.79
C GLN A 144 18.52 5.42 16.71
N THR A 145 19.46 5.77 17.58
CA THR A 145 20.20 7.02 17.48
C THR A 145 20.77 7.11 16.08
N ASN A 146 20.29 8.05 15.27
CA ASN A 146 21.01 8.49 14.08
C ASN A 146 22.42 8.83 14.57
N VAL A 147 23.41 8.02 14.19
CA VAL A 147 24.81 8.40 14.35
C VAL A 147 24.93 9.70 13.59
N ILE A 148 24.98 10.82 14.33
CA ILE A 148 25.27 12.12 13.77
C ILE A 148 26.66 11.97 13.20
N GLU A 149 26.76 11.69 11.90
CA GLU A 149 28.00 11.81 11.15
C GLU A 149 28.47 13.24 11.35
N THR A 150 29.40 13.41 12.30
CA THR A 150 30.07 14.67 12.52
C THR A 150 30.93 14.84 11.27
N ARG A 151 30.44 15.60 10.29
CA ARG A 151 31.23 15.98 9.12
C ARG A 151 32.49 16.67 9.61
N ALA A 152 33.59 15.92 9.64
CA ALA A 152 34.91 16.45 9.87
C ALA A 152 35.19 17.49 8.77
N ALA A 153 35.43 18.73 9.19
CA ALA A 153 35.75 19.83 8.31
C ALA A 153 36.87 19.43 7.34
N THR A 154 36.56 19.47 6.04
CA THR A 154 37.51 19.20 4.97
C THR A 154 38.64 20.23 5.05
N ARG A 155 39.85 19.79 5.42
CA ARG A 155 41.07 20.59 5.25
C ARG A 155 41.25 20.87 3.76
N SER A 156 41.14 22.15 3.41
CA SER A 156 41.54 22.69 2.11
C SER A 156 43.00 22.35 1.81
N THR A 157 43.24 21.49 0.83
CA THR A 157 44.55 21.29 0.21
C THR A 157 44.70 22.28 -0.94
N TYR A 158 45.58 23.24 -0.73
CA TYR A 158 46.07 24.20 -1.71
C TYR A 158 46.74 23.44 -2.88
N GLN A 159 46.09 23.40 -4.05
CA GLN A 159 46.73 22.96 -5.29
C GLN A 159 47.62 24.08 -5.85
N ARG A 160 48.94 23.91 -5.75
CA ARG A 160 49.92 24.73 -6.46
C ARG A 160 49.95 24.28 -7.92
N GLY A 161 49.29 25.04 -8.80
CA GLY A 161 49.24 24.80 -10.24
C GLY A 161 50.64 24.82 -10.88
N ARG A 162 50.85 23.89 -11.82
CA ARG A 162 52.04 23.74 -12.66
C ARG A 162 51.57 23.63 -14.10
N PHE A 163 51.89 24.61 -14.95
CA PHE A 163 51.88 24.60 -16.42
C PHE A 163 52.41 25.99 -16.85
N THR A 164 53.34 26.19 -17.79
CA THR A 164 53.76 25.46 -18.99
C THR A 164 55.20 25.88 -19.36
N SER A 165 56.02 24.93 -19.82
CA SER A 165 57.20 25.22 -20.65
C SER A 165 56.84 24.88 -22.09
N GLN A 166 56.78 25.89 -22.97
CA GLN A 166 56.62 25.71 -24.41
C GLN A 166 57.99 25.74 -25.10
N GLU A 167 58.29 24.62 -25.76
CA GLU A 167 58.75 24.54 -27.16
C GLU A 167 60.11 25.16 -27.56
N GLN A 168 61.12 24.29 -27.66
CA GLN A 168 62.23 24.45 -28.59
C GLN A 168 61.86 23.81 -29.94
N GLN A 169 61.92 24.57 -31.05
CA GLN A 169 62.67 24.16 -32.23
C GLN A 169 62.88 25.31 -33.25
N MET A 170 64.15 25.71 -33.36
CA MET A 170 64.95 26.09 -34.54
C MET A 170 64.28 26.83 -35.73
N ALA A 171 64.76 28.04 -35.98
CA ALA A 171 64.98 28.55 -37.34
C ALA A 171 66.19 29.52 -37.38
N LYS A 172 67.24 29.11 -38.13
CA LYS A 172 68.17 29.86 -39.01
C LYS A 172 68.40 31.35 -38.66
N GLY A 173 69.63 31.84 -38.43
CA GLY A 173 70.82 31.66 -39.26
C GLY A 173 71.05 32.90 -40.12
N ARG A 174 72.09 33.68 -39.76
CA ARG A 174 72.62 34.95 -40.32
C ARG A 174 72.03 36.25 -39.77
#